data_AF-A0A9P7WQU3-F1
#
_entry.id   AF-A0A9P7WQU3-F1
#
_cell.length_a   1.000
_cell.length_b   1.000
_cell.length_c   1.000
_cell.angle_alpha   90.00
_cell.angle_beta   90.00
_cell.angle_gamma   90.00
#
_symmetry.space_group_name_H-M   'P 1'
#
loop_
_entity.id
_entity.type
_entity.pdbx_description
1 polymer ?
#
loop_
_entity_poly.entity_id
_entity_poly.type
_entity_poly.pdbx_seq_one_letter_code
_entity_poly.pdbx_strand_id
1 'polypeptide(L)'
;MMKKGISQQSMNELINLSFIQNCGPPSFHDNHALLAKIDSLPAGPKFWSMELVATGDQADDEGHSSETLELWMRYPVECVKELMGNPAFADNMVYCPVHKWKCVGGHKHHIYDEAWTADWWWETQ
;
A
#
# COMPACT_ATOMS: atom_id res chain seq x y z
N MET A 1 24.61 4.08 -2.33
CA MET A 1 24.87 4.41 -3.75
C MET A 1 23.62 5.07 -4.34
N MET A 2 23.52 6.41 -4.32
CA MET A 2 22.39 7.11 -4.96
C MET A 2 22.57 7.06 -6.48
N LYS A 3 21.66 6.39 -7.19
CA LYS A 3 21.60 6.48 -8.66
C LYS A 3 21.27 7.94 -9.01
N LYS A 4 22.11 8.61 -9.80
CA LYS A 4 21.80 9.95 -10.33
C LYS A 4 20.41 9.91 -10.97
N GLY A 5 19.47 10.67 -10.42
CA GLY A 5 18.13 10.80 -10.99
C GLY A 5 18.16 11.50 -12.35
N ILE A 6 17.06 11.38 -13.10
CA ILE A 6 16.85 12.13 -14.34
C ILE A 6 16.84 13.63 -14.00
N SER A 7 17.52 14.44 -14.80
CA SER A 7 17.54 15.90 -14.59
C SER A 7 16.16 16.51 -14.85
N GLN A 8 15.82 17.60 -14.16
CA GLN A 8 14.55 18.32 -14.42
C GLN A 8 14.42 18.74 -15.89
N GLN A 9 15.54 19.13 -16.51
CA GLN A 9 15.59 19.51 -17.92
C GLN A 9 15.26 18.33 -18.84
N SER A 10 15.83 17.15 -18.58
CA SER A 10 15.54 15.94 -19.35
C SER A 10 14.07 15.50 -19.21
N MET A 11 13.46 15.69 -18.04
CA MET A 11 12.02 15.46 -17.88
C MET A 11 11.18 16.45 -18.68
N ASN A 12 11.55 17.73 -18.71
CA ASN A 12 10.87 18.73 -19.53
C ASN A 12 11.00 18.42 -21.03
N GLU A 13 12.18 17.99 -21.48
CA GLU A 13 12.39 17.57 -22.87
C GLU A 13 11.50 16.37 -23.23
N LEU A 14 11.40 15.38 -22.34
CA LEU A 14 10.51 14.23 -22.52
C LEU A 14 9.05 14.67 -22.64
N ILE A 15 8.55 15.49 -21.70
CA ILE A 15 7.15 15.97 -21.70
C ILE A 15 6.82 16.71 -23.01
N ASN A 16 7.78 17.47 -23.55
CA ASN A 16 7.59 18.28 -24.75
C ASN A 16 7.86 17.54 -26.07
N LEU A 17 8.16 16.24 -26.05
CA LEU A 17 8.31 15.48 -27.29
C LEU A 17 7.01 15.51 -28.11
N SER A 18 7.15 15.76 -29.41
CA SER A 18 6.02 15.84 -30.35
C SER A 18 5.15 14.59 -30.34
N PHE A 19 5.75 13.41 -30.15
CA PHE A 19 5.03 12.14 -30.00
C PHE A 19 4.06 12.17 -28.81
N ILE A 20 4.51 12.62 -27.64
CA ILE A 20 3.68 12.68 -26.42
C ILE A 20 2.58 13.73 -26.58
N GLN A 21 2.91 14.88 -27.14
CA GLN A 21 1.94 15.96 -27.36
C GLN A 21 0.86 15.58 -28.39
N ASN A 22 1.19 14.76 -29.40
CA ASN A 22 0.26 14.36 -30.45
C ASN A 22 -0.55 13.08 -30.13
N CYS A 23 -0.14 12.27 -29.15
CA CYS A 23 -0.82 11.03 -28.74
C CYS A 23 -1.83 11.21 -27.60
N GLY A 24 -2.16 12.45 -27.25
CA GLY A 24 -2.98 12.80 -26.08
C GLY A 24 -2.14 13.61 -25.10
N PRO A 25 -2.11 14.95 -25.24
CA PRO A 25 -1.21 15.77 -24.46
C PRO A 25 -1.50 15.63 -22.97
N PRO A 26 -0.46 15.50 -22.13
CA PRO A 26 -0.65 15.36 -20.69
C PRO A 26 -1.30 16.61 -20.10
N SER A 27 -1.94 16.46 -18.94
CA SER A 27 -2.55 17.58 -18.21
C SER A 27 -1.54 18.54 -17.56
N PHE A 28 -0.26 18.39 -17.85
CA PHE A 28 0.88 19.14 -17.29
C PHE A 28 1.88 19.46 -18.41
N HIS A 29 2.53 20.61 -18.32
CA HIS A 29 3.40 21.17 -19.38
C HIS A 29 4.90 21.09 -19.06
N ASP A 30 5.24 20.89 -17.79
CA ASP A 30 6.60 20.76 -17.33
C ASP A 30 6.68 19.81 -16.12
N ASN A 31 7.90 19.51 -15.70
CA ASN A 31 8.19 18.65 -14.56
C ASN A 31 7.61 19.22 -13.25
N HIS A 32 7.54 20.54 -13.10
CA HIS A 32 6.98 21.16 -11.90
C HIS A 32 5.46 20.90 -11.81
N ALA A 33 4.73 21.10 -12.90
CA ALA A 33 3.30 20.83 -12.99
C ALA A 33 3.00 19.32 -12.85
N LEU A 34 3.87 18.45 -13.34
CA LEU A 34 3.80 17.00 -13.11
C LEU A 34 3.92 16.68 -11.62
N LEU A 35 4.96 17.17 -10.95
CA LEU A 35 5.18 16.92 -9.51
C LEU A 35 4.04 17.50 -8.67
N ALA A 36 3.58 18.71 -8.97
CA ALA A 36 2.42 19.30 -8.30
C ALA A 36 1.14 18.46 -8.49
N LYS A 37 0.98 17.81 -9.66
CA LYS A 37 -0.13 16.87 -9.89
C LYS A 37 0.03 15.59 -9.09
N ILE A 38 1.24 15.03 -9.00
CA ILE A 38 1.53 13.86 -8.15
C ILE A 38 1.22 14.20 -6.69
N ASP A 39 1.66 15.35 -6.20
CA ASP A 39 1.42 15.81 -4.83
C ASP A 39 -0.07 16.08 -4.55
N SER A 40 -0.86 16.39 -5.59
CA SER A 40 -2.31 16.59 -5.48
C SER A 40 -3.13 15.29 -5.46
N LEU A 41 -2.49 14.12 -5.73
CA LEU A 41 -3.18 12.84 -5.65
C LEU A 41 -3.67 12.58 -4.22
N PRO A 42 -4.81 11.91 -4.04
CA PRO A 42 -5.26 11.51 -2.71
C PRO A 42 -4.16 10.72 -2.00
N ALA A 43 -3.63 11.30 -0.92
CA ALA A 43 -2.62 10.66 -0.11
C ALA A 43 -3.30 9.74 0.90
N GLY A 44 -2.73 8.54 1.09
CA GLY A 44 -3.14 7.63 2.15
C GLY A 44 -2.65 8.09 3.53
N PRO A 45 -2.61 7.24 4.57
CA PRO A 45 -2.23 7.66 5.90
C PRO A 45 -0.75 7.99 5.91
N LYS A 46 -0.37 8.94 6.75
CA LYS A 46 1.00 9.46 6.77
C LYS A 46 1.98 8.38 7.18
N PHE A 47 3.11 8.36 6.49
CA PHE A 47 4.27 7.65 7.00
C PHE A 47 4.87 8.43 8.16
N TRP A 48 5.41 7.68 9.12
CA TRP A 48 6.26 8.20 10.17
C TRP A 48 7.49 7.31 10.28
N SER A 49 8.62 7.91 10.66
CA SER A 49 9.85 7.17 10.89
C SER A 49 10.26 7.26 12.35
N MET A 50 10.93 6.22 12.83
CA MET A 50 11.66 6.21 14.09
C MET A 50 13.00 5.52 13.90
N GLU A 51 13.96 5.86 14.74
CA GLU A 51 15.19 5.09 14.87
C GLU A 51 14.97 3.97 15.90
N LEU A 52 15.30 2.74 15.51
CA LEU A 52 15.25 1.56 16.34
C LEU A 52 16.67 1.00 16.46
N VAL A 53 17.17 0.87 17.68
CA VAL A 53 18.43 0.15 17.93
C VAL A 53 18.10 -1.33 18.10
N ALA A 54 18.51 -2.15 17.13
CA ALA A 54 18.38 -3.59 17.18
C ALA A 54 19.67 -4.20 17.72
N THR A 55 19.58 -5.10 18.69
CA THR A 55 20.73 -5.88 19.18
C THR A 55 20.63 -7.30 18.63
N GLY A 56 21.62 -7.69 17.85
CA GLY A 56 21.79 -9.04 17.29
C GLY A 56 22.71 -9.92 18.12
N ASP A 57 22.96 -11.12 17.61
CA ASP A 57 23.85 -12.13 18.16
C ASP A 57 25.25 -12.14 17.51
N GLN A 58 25.41 -11.43 16.40
CA GLN A 58 26.68 -11.25 15.71
C GLN A 58 27.30 -9.89 16.07
N ALA A 59 28.56 -9.93 16.52
CA ALA A 59 29.36 -8.74 16.74
C ALA A 59 30.05 -8.27 15.45
N ASP A 60 30.18 -6.96 15.29
CA ASP A 60 31.04 -6.33 14.27
C ASP A 60 32.53 -6.41 14.65
N ASP A 61 33.40 -5.87 13.79
CA ASP A 61 34.85 -5.87 13.97
C ASP A 61 35.31 -5.12 15.24
N GLU A 62 34.44 -4.27 15.82
CA GLU A 62 34.68 -3.48 17.04
C GLU A 62 34.06 -4.13 18.29
N GLY A 63 33.37 -5.27 18.13
CA GLY A 63 32.73 -6.00 19.23
C GLY A 63 31.31 -5.51 19.58
N HIS A 64 30.74 -4.58 18.80
CA HIS A 64 29.36 -4.15 18.97
C HIS A 64 28.41 -5.13 18.29
N SER A 65 27.32 -5.47 18.95
CA SER A 65 26.25 -6.33 18.42
C SER A 65 24.96 -5.56 18.17
N SER A 66 25.02 -4.22 18.03
CA SER A 66 23.85 -3.37 17.86
C SER A 66 23.92 -2.55 16.58
N GLU A 67 22.81 -2.48 15.85
CA GLU A 67 22.64 -1.63 14.67
C GLU A 67 21.48 -0.63 14.87
N THR A 68 21.64 0.59 14.38
CA THR A 68 20.55 1.57 14.33
C THR A 68 19.85 1.47 12.98
N LEU A 69 18.56 1.13 13.02
CA LEU A 69 17.69 1.00 11.86
C LEU A 69 16.70 2.17 11.82
N GLU A 70 16.50 2.74 10.63
CA GLU A 70 15.39 3.67 10.40
C GLU A 70 14.14 2.87 9.99
N LEU A 71 13.14 2.85 10.87
CA LEU A 71 11.89 2.14 10.65
C LEU A 71 10.81 3.10 10.16
N TRP A 72 10.30 2.86 8.95
CA TRP A 72 9.20 3.62 8.36
C TRP A 72 7.88 2.85 8.53
N MET A 73 6.87 3.47 9.12
CA MET A 73 5.58 2.84 9.41
C MET A 73 4.41 3.78 9.14
N ARG A 74 3.19 3.23 9.17
CA ARG A 74 1.94 3.99 9.18
C ARG A 74 1.15 3.62 10.44
N TYR A 75 0.26 4.51 10.88
CA TYR A 75 -0.64 4.19 11.98
C TYR A 75 -1.70 3.17 11.52
N PRO A 76 -1.74 1.96 12.10
CA PRO A 76 -2.62 0.90 11.61
C PRO A 76 -4.10 1.29 11.62
N VAL A 77 -4.53 2.05 12.65
CA VAL A 77 -5.91 2.55 12.75
C VAL A 77 -6.28 3.47 11.59
N GLU A 78 -5.35 4.34 11.16
CA GLU A 78 -5.60 5.21 10.00
C GLU A 78 -5.63 4.41 8.69
N CYS A 79 -4.76 3.40 8.54
CA CYS A 79 -4.79 2.49 7.40
C CYS A 79 -6.12 1.73 7.28
N VAL A 80 -6.60 1.16 8.39
CA VAL A 80 -7.89 0.47 8.42
C VAL A 80 -9.03 1.43 8.09
N LYS A 81 -9.02 2.63 8.68
CA LYS A 81 -10.04 3.66 8.41
C LYS A 81 -10.10 4.05 6.93
N GLU A 82 -8.95 4.22 6.28
CA GLU A 82 -8.92 4.53 4.85
C GLU A 82 -9.42 3.37 4.00
N LEU A 83 -8.97 2.14 4.28
CA LEU A 83 -9.42 0.96 3.56
C LEU A 83 -10.93 0.79 3.67
N MET A 84 -11.48 0.94 4.87
CA MET A 84 -12.93 0.85 5.10
C MET A 84 -13.71 2.03 4.52
N GLY A 85 -13.09 3.21 4.42
CA GLY A 85 -13.71 4.41 3.87
C GLY A 85 -13.62 4.52 2.35
N ASN A 86 -12.82 3.68 1.70
CA ASN A 86 -12.60 3.73 0.27
C ASN A 86 -13.73 3.01 -0.49
N PRO A 87 -14.54 3.72 -1.28
CA PRO A 87 -15.67 3.12 -2.01
C PRO A 87 -15.25 2.03 -3.00
N ALA A 88 -13.99 2.03 -3.48
CA ALA A 88 -13.49 0.99 -4.37
C ALA A 88 -13.49 -0.42 -3.74
N PHE A 89 -13.52 -0.50 -2.40
CA PHE A 89 -13.58 -1.76 -1.67
C PHE A 89 -14.97 -2.09 -1.13
N ALA A 90 -15.98 -1.26 -1.37
CA ALA A 90 -17.33 -1.43 -0.81
C ALA A 90 -17.90 -2.84 -1.06
N ASP A 91 -17.75 -3.35 -2.29
CA ASP A 91 -18.27 -4.67 -2.69
C ASP A 91 -17.42 -5.84 -2.17
N ASN A 92 -16.24 -5.57 -1.62
CA ASN A 92 -15.32 -6.58 -1.08
C ASN A 92 -15.35 -6.64 0.45
N MET A 93 -16.10 -5.75 1.11
CA MET A 93 -16.20 -5.73 2.57
C MET A 93 -17.34 -6.62 3.05
N VAL A 94 -17.04 -7.44 4.07
CA VAL A 94 -18.03 -8.29 4.74
C VAL A 94 -18.18 -7.85 6.18
N TYR A 95 -19.41 -7.46 6.53
CA TYR A 95 -19.75 -6.90 7.84
C TYR A 95 -20.54 -7.86 8.74
N CYS A 96 -20.93 -9.01 8.21
CA CYS A 96 -21.67 -10.02 8.94
C CYS A 96 -21.18 -11.41 8.56
N PRO A 97 -21.28 -12.39 9.47
CA PRO A 97 -20.91 -13.75 9.14
C PRO A 97 -21.89 -14.35 8.11
N VAL A 98 -21.41 -15.24 7.25
CA VAL A 98 -22.17 -15.88 6.18
C VAL A 98 -21.75 -17.33 6.05
N HIS A 99 -22.69 -18.26 6.17
CA HIS A 99 -22.42 -19.66 5.85
C HIS A 99 -22.32 -19.88 4.33
N LYS A 100 -21.15 -20.30 3.84
CA LYS A 100 -20.97 -20.67 2.43
C LYS A 100 -21.06 -22.17 2.26
N TRP A 101 -21.86 -22.65 1.31
CA TRP A 101 -22.08 -24.08 1.13
C TRP A 101 -21.74 -24.53 -0.28
N LYS A 102 -21.16 -25.74 -0.41
CA LYS A 102 -20.96 -26.42 -1.68
C LYS A 102 -21.66 -27.76 -1.67
N CYS A 103 -22.34 -28.09 -2.76
CA CYS A 103 -22.88 -29.44 -2.96
C CYS A 103 -21.87 -30.27 -3.76
N VAL A 104 -21.41 -31.38 -3.17
CA VAL A 104 -20.51 -32.34 -3.83
C VAL A 104 -21.09 -33.73 -3.63
N GLY A 105 -21.34 -34.46 -4.71
CA GLY A 105 -21.91 -35.81 -4.65
C GLY A 105 -23.29 -35.91 -3.99
N GLY A 106 -24.09 -34.84 -4.03
CA GLY A 106 -25.40 -34.78 -3.37
C GLY A 106 -25.37 -34.41 -1.89
N HIS A 107 -24.18 -34.22 -1.30
CA HIS A 107 -24.00 -33.78 0.08
C HIS A 107 -23.67 -32.29 0.14
N LYS A 108 -24.25 -31.59 1.12
CA LYS A 108 -24.00 -30.17 1.39
C LYS A 108 -22.85 -30.05 2.38
N HIS A 109 -21.76 -29.38 1.97
CA HIS A 109 -20.57 -29.16 2.78
C HIS A 109 -20.43 -27.67 3.09
N HIS A 110 -20.16 -27.34 4.36
CA HIS A 110 -19.84 -25.98 4.76
C HIS A 110 -18.41 -25.63 4.29
N ILE A 111 -18.23 -24.43 3.76
CA ILE A 111 -16.94 -23.92 3.28
C ILE A 111 -16.44 -22.91 4.29
N TYR A 112 -15.25 -23.19 4.83
CA TYR A 112 -14.50 -22.29 5.70
C TYR A 112 -13.30 -21.77 4.90
N ASP A 113 -13.42 -20.57 4.31
CA ASP A 113 -12.34 -19.92 3.54
C ASP A 113 -11.82 -18.65 4.22
N GLU A 114 -12.71 -17.93 4.90
CA GLU A 114 -12.43 -16.68 5.59
C GLU A 114 -13.07 -16.67 6.98
N ALA A 115 -12.61 -15.77 7.87
CA ALA A 115 -13.14 -15.66 9.23
C ALA A 115 -14.67 -15.45 9.27
N TRP A 116 -15.23 -14.70 8.31
CA TRP A 116 -16.68 -14.46 8.19
C TRP A 116 -17.48 -15.66 7.73
N THR A 117 -16.83 -16.72 7.25
CA THR A 117 -17.50 -17.97 6.89
C THR A 117 -17.48 -19.00 7.99
N ALA A 118 -16.76 -18.74 9.08
CA ALA A 118 -16.67 -19.66 10.19
C ALA A 118 -17.81 -19.53 11.19
N ASP A 119 -18.16 -20.65 11.82
CA ASP A 119 -19.19 -20.69 12.88
C ASP A 119 -18.79 -19.82 14.07
N TRP A 120 -17.49 -19.68 14.33
CA TRP A 120 -16.97 -18.86 15.42
C TRP A 120 -17.45 -17.40 15.38
N TRP A 121 -17.49 -16.76 14.21
CA TRP A 121 -17.97 -15.37 14.13
C TRP A 121 -19.49 -15.32 14.40
N TRP A 122 -20.27 -16.30 13.93
CA TRP A 122 -21.70 -16.42 14.30
C TRP A 122 -21.93 -16.53 15.81
N GLU A 123 -21.07 -17.26 16.52
CA GLU A 123 -21.16 -17.46 17.97
C GLU A 123 -20.71 -16.23 18.77
N THR A 124 -19.86 -15.37 18.19
CA THR A 124 -19.28 -14.20 18.87
C THR A 124 -20.15 -12.94 18.73
N GLN A 125 -21.21 -12.98 17.91
CA GLN A 125 -22.15 -11.85 17.74
C GLN A 125 -22.89 -11.48 19.02
#